data_AF-A0A524J9E2-F1
#
_entry.id   AF-A0A524J9E2-F1
#
_cell.length_a   1.000
_cell.length_b   1.000
_cell.length_c   1.000
_cell.angle_alpha   90.00
_cell.angle_beta   90.00
_cell.angle_gamma   90.00
#
_symmetry.space_group_name_H-M   'P 1'
#
loop_
_entity.id
_entity.type
_entity.pdbx_description
1 polymer ?
#
loop_
_entity_poly.entity_id
_entity_poly.type
_entity_poly.pdbx_seq_one_letter_code
_entity_poly.pdbx_strand_id
1 'polypeptide(L)'
;MKPDIEIAQAAEVQHIEKIAEKVGLSRDDLDFYGKYKAKVPLDVLKRFDGNKDGKLIFVTAITATKAGEGKTVTSIGLCQGMGQLGKKVMLSLREPSLGPTFGIKGGATGGGYSQIYPMWDIDLHFTGDIHAVGTAHNLLSALVENHVSKKNPLGIDPTKITWRKAMDMNARELRKIVVGLGGRSQGGVPHESGFDITVASEIMAILALSKDMADLRQRLSKMVVGYTYDNKPVTADQLKGIGAMCLLLKDAIAPTLVQTLEGQPAFIHGAPFANIAHGNSSIIATKYALKMADYVITEGGFAMDLGGEKFFDIVCRITGLKPDVAVLVASIRALKMHGGMD
;
A
#
# COMPACT_ATOMS: atom_id res chain seq x y z
N MET A 1 29.45 -5.86 -9.23
CA MET A 1 28.72 -5.03 -8.23
C MET A 1 28.31 -5.97 -7.10
N LYS A 2 28.36 -5.53 -5.84
CA LYS A 2 27.88 -6.37 -4.73
C LYS A 2 26.37 -6.63 -4.90
N PRO A 3 25.86 -7.81 -4.50
CA PRO A 3 24.41 -8.05 -4.38
C PRO A 3 23.73 -7.01 -3.49
N ASP A 4 22.48 -6.67 -3.79
CA ASP A 4 21.72 -5.64 -3.07
C ASP A 4 21.66 -5.89 -1.56
N ILE A 5 21.46 -7.15 -1.15
CA ILE A 5 21.43 -7.54 0.26
C ILE A 5 22.77 -7.29 0.97
N GLU A 6 23.90 -7.54 0.30
CA GLU A 6 25.22 -7.28 0.87
C GLU A 6 25.47 -5.77 1.03
N ILE A 7 24.97 -4.96 0.08
CA ILE A 7 25.03 -3.50 0.19
C ILE A 7 24.21 -3.03 1.39
N ALA A 8 22.97 -3.53 1.53
CA ALA A 8 22.09 -3.17 2.64
C ALA A 8 22.64 -3.60 4.01
N GLN A 9 23.23 -4.80 4.11
CA GLN A 9 23.84 -5.30 5.35
C GLN A 9 25.09 -4.52 5.76
N ALA A 10 25.87 -4.05 4.80
CA ALA A 10 27.08 -3.27 5.05
C ALA A 10 26.81 -1.78 5.29
N ALA A 11 25.57 -1.31 5.14
CA ALA A 11 25.23 0.11 5.26
C ALA A 11 25.26 0.58 6.73
N GLU A 12 25.94 1.71 6.97
CA GLU A 12 25.94 2.39 8.25
C GLU A 12 24.69 3.29 8.38
N VAL A 13 23.60 2.70 8.84
CA VAL A 13 22.31 3.40 8.98
C VAL A 13 22.10 3.97 10.37
N GLN A 14 21.28 5.01 10.47
CA GLN A 14 21.01 5.70 11.73
C GLN A 14 19.86 5.01 12.49
N HIS A 15 19.79 5.18 13.81
CA HIS A 15 18.57 4.84 14.54
C HIS A 15 17.38 5.65 14.01
N ILE A 16 16.18 5.07 13.94
CA ILE A 16 15.02 5.73 13.32
C ILE A 16 14.64 7.04 14.02
N GLU A 17 14.91 7.14 15.33
CA GLU A 17 14.76 8.39 16.10
C GLU A 17 15.57 9.55 15.50
N LYS A 18 16.80 9.30 15.03
CA LYS A 18 17.64 10.33 14.38
C LYS A 18 17.11 10.75 13.01
N ILE A 19 16.41 9.86 12.33
CA ILE A 19 15.73 10.16 11.07
C ILE A 19 14.46 10.97 11.33
N ALA A 20 13.73 10.63 12.38
CA ALA A 20 12.54 11.35 12.83
C ALA A 20 12.86 12.80 13.25
N GLU A 21 13.98 13.03 13.95
CA GLU A 21 14.48 14.36 14.33
C GLU A 21 14.62 15.28 13.09
N LYS A 22 15.08 14.76 11.94
CA LYS A 22 15.24 15.53 10.67
C LYS A 22 13.93 16.08 10.13
N VAL A 23 12.80 15.46 10.47
CA VAL A 23 11.45 15.87 10.05
C VAL A 23 10.64 16.52 11.16
N GLY A 24 11.28 16.82 12.31
CA GLY A 24 10.64 17.51 13.43
C GLY A 24 9.78 16.61 14.31
N LEU A 25 10.07 15.31 14.33
CA LEU A 25 9.46 14.34 15.23
C LEU A 25 10.43 14.01 16.38
N SER A 26 9.89 13.86 17.59
CA SER A 26 10.61 13.44 18.78
C SER A 26 10.40 11.95 19.06
N ARG A 27 11.11 11.41 20.05
CA ARG A 27 10.97 10.01 20.46
C ARG A 27 9.55 9.62 20.88
N ASP A 28 8.85 10.51 21.59
CA ASP A 28 7.51 10.27 22.12
C ASP A 28 6.41 10.33 21.04
N ASP A 29 6.78 10.74 19.83
CA ASP A 29 5.91 10.82 18.66
C ASP A 29 5.90 9.51 17.84
N LEU A 30 6.65 8.50 18.29
CA LEU A 30 6.96 7.31 17.50
C LEU A 30 6.55 6.02 18.21
N ASP A 31 5.84 5.18 17.48
CA ASP A 31 5.62 3.79 17.85
C ASP A 31 6.73 2.94 17.20
N PHE A 32 7.76 2.58 17.96
CA PHE A 32 8.95 1.88 17.44
C PHE A 32 8.66 0.42 17.05
N TYR A 33 9.12 0.02 15.86
CA TYR A 33 9.18 -1.36 15.39
C TYR A 33 10.64 -1.79 15.24
N GLY A 34 11.27 -2.03 16.39
CA GLY A 34 12.72 -2.19 16.50
C GLY A 34 13.46 -0.86 16.33
N LYS A 35 14.73 -0.92 15.90
CA LYS A 35 15.64 0.23 15.89
C LYS A 35 15.51 1.14 14.66
N TYR A 36 14.98 0.62 13.56
CA TYR A 36 15.12 1.22 12.22
C TYR A 36 13.79 1.52 11.53
N LYS A 37 12.67 1.34 12.23
CA LYS A 37 11.31 1.57 11.71
C LYS A 37 10.42 2.09 12.84
N ALA A 38 9.53 3.01 12.52
CA ALA A 38 8.52 3.47 13.47
C ALA A 38 7.22 3.87 12.76
N LYS A 39 6.08 3.57 13.36
CA LYS A 39 4.80 4.17 12.94
C LYS A 39 4.74 5.60 13.47
N VAL A 40 4.13 6.50 12.70
CA VAL A 40 3.84 7.87 13.12
C VAL A 40 2.33 8.04 13.27
N PRO A 41 1.80 8.08 14.52
CA PRO A 41 0.37 8.16 14.79
C PRO A 41 -0.34 9.34 14.12
N LEU A 42 -1.63 9.19 13.80
CA LEU A 42 -2.37 10.21 13.05
C LEU A 42 -2.52 11.54 13.81
N ASP A 43 -2.65 11.50 15.13
CA ASP A 43 -2.73 12.68 16.00
C ASP A 43 -1.40 13.44 16.04
N VAL A 44 -0.27 12.73 16.03
CA VAL A 44 1.07 13.30 15.86
C VAL A 44 1.20 14.01 14.52
N LEU A 45 0.74 13.38 13.43
CA LEU A 45 0.77 13.94 12.08
C LEU A 45 -0.04 15.24 11.96
N LYS A 46 -1.21 15.32 12.62
CA LYS A 46 -2.08 16.51 12.60
C LYS A 46 -1.40 17.79 13.11
N ARG A 47 -0.35 17.68 13.93
CA ARG A 47 0.44 18.85 14.38
C ARG A 47 1.08 19.61 13.22
N PHE A 48 1.29 18.95 12.09
CA PHE A 48 1.87 19.53 10.87
C PHE A 48 0.82 20.13 9.93
N ASP A 49 -0.48 20.07 10.22
CA ASP A 49 -1.53 20.57 9.30
C ASP A 49 -1.40 22.08 9.01
N GLY A 50 -0.82 22.86 9.93
CA GLY A 50 -0.55 24.29 9.75
C GLY A 50 0.64 24.61 8.84
N ASN A 51 1.48 23.63 8.50
CA ASN A 51 2.64 23.85 7.63
C ASN A 51 2.22 24.07 6.18
N LYS A 52 3.00 24.86 5.44
CA LYS A 52 2.87 24.93 3.99
C LYS A 52 3.34 23.62 3.37
N ASP A 53 2.67 23.21 2.29
CA ASP A 53 3.13 22.04 1.53
C ASP A 53 4.45 22.36 0.81
N GLY A 54 5.38 21.43 0.87
CA GLY A 54 6.56 21.40 0.02
C GLY A 54 6.23 21.09 -1.45
N LYS A 55 7.27 20.82 -2.22
CA LYS A 55 7.19 20.51 -3.65
C LYS A 55 6.96 19.03 -3.88
N LEU A 56 5.96 18.69 -4.70
CA LEU A 56 5.62 17.30 -5.01
C LEU A 56 6.25 16.87 -6.34
N ILE A 57 7.09 15.85 -6.29
CA ILE A 57 7.75 15.24 -7.45
C ILE A 57 7.16 13.84 -7.66
N PHE A 58 6.55 13.63 -8.82
CA PHE A 58 5.95 12.34 -9.18
C PHE A 58 6.86 11.57 -10.14
N VAL A 59 7.33 10.39 -9.73
CA VAL A 59 8.17 9.51 -10.56
C VAL A 59 7.30 8.44 -11.21
N THR A 60 7.41 8.32 -12.53
CA THR A 60 6.75 7.32 -13.36
C THR A 60 7.75 6.71 -14.34
N ALA A 61 7.31 5.79 -15.19
CA ALA A 61 8.16 5.14 -16.18
C ALA A 61 7.45 4.95 -17.51
N ILE A 62 8.21 4.61 -18.54
CA ILE A 62 7.69 4.02 -19.78
C ILE A 62 7.05 2.65 -19.51
N THR A 63 6.27 2.15 -20.46
CA THR A 63 5.64 0.82 -20.38
C THR A 63 6.67 -0.26 -20.04
N ALA A 64 6.37 -1.04 -19.00
CA ALA A 64 7.33 -1.97 -18.42
C ALA A 64 7.77 -3.07 -19.40
N THR A 65 9.05 -3.41 -19.35
CA THR A 65 9.67 -4.44 -20.17
C THR A 65 10.39 -5.48 -19.30
N LYS A 66 10.81 -6.61 -19.88
CA LYS A 66 11.60 -7.61 -19.15
C LYS A 66 12.98 -7.10 -18.76
N ALA A 67 13.51 -6.09 -19.44
CA ALA A 67 14.81 -5.51 -19.15
C ALA A 67 14.83 -4.71 -17.84
N GLY A 68 13.67 -4.20 -17.41
CA GLY A 68 13.52 -3.35 -16.25
C GLY A 68 13.91 -1.89 -16.52
N GLU A 69 13.12 -0.97 -15.96
CA GLU A 69 13.32 0.47 -16.13
C GLU A 69 14.02 1.12 -14.93
N GLY A 70 13.92 0.53 -13.73
CA GLY A 70 14.56 1.05 -12.52
C GLY A 70 13.84 2.27 -11.91
N LYS A 71 12.50 2.31 -11.98
CA LYS A 71 11.71 3.43 -11.46
C LYS A 71 11.97 3.71 -9.98
N THR A 72 11.81 2.71 -9.12
CA THR A 72 11.99 2.89 -7.67
C THR A 72 13.44 3.17 -7.29
N VAL A 73 14.40 2.58 -8.02
CA VAL A 73 15.83 2.94 -7.92
C VAL A 73 16.03 4.43 -8.20
N THR A 74 15.37 4.95 -9.24
CA THR A 74 15.44 6.37 -9.61
C THR A 74 14.77 7.27 -8.57
N SER A 75 13.63 6.88 -8.01
CA SER A 75 12.97 7.61 -6.92
C SER A 75 13.89 7.77 -5.71
N ILE A 76 14.52 6.66 -5.28
CA ILE A 76 15.43 6.66 -4.12
C ILE A 76 16.73 7.42 -4.43
N GLY A 77 17.32 7.19 -5.61
CA GLY A 77 18.53 7.89 -6.05
C GLY A 77 18.33 9.40 -6.21
N LEU A 78 17.15 9.83 -6.69
CA LEU A 78 16.77 11.23 -6.75
C LEU A 78 16.68 11.84 -5.34
N CYS A 79 16.08 11.11 -4.39
CA CYS A 79 16.02 11.54 -2.99
C CYS A 79 17.42 11.69 -2.38
N GLN A 80 18.30 10.69 -2.56
CA GLN A 80 19.68 10.74 -2.10
C GLN A 80 20.43 11.93 -2.72
N GLY A 81 20.36 12.09 -4.04
CA GLY A 81 20.99 13.19 -4.76
C GLY A 81 20.51 14.57 -4.29
N MET A 82 19.20 14.75 -4.08
CA MET A 82 18.67 15.99 -3.52
C MET A 82 19.12 16.23 -2.07
N GLY A 83 19.24 15.17 -1.28
CA GLY A 83 19.80 15.22 0.07
C GLY A 83 21.26 15.67 0.07
N GLN A 84 22.08 15.18 -0.85
CA GLN A 84 23.48 15.61 -1.04
C GLN A 84 23.59 17.09 -1.45
N LEU A 85 22.57 17.63 -2.13
CA LEU A 85 22.45 19.06 -2.45
C LEU A 85 21.91 19.89 -1.26
N GLY A 86 21.81 19.31 -0.07
CA GLY A 86 21.35 19.97 1.15
C GLY A 86 19.84 20.27 1.16
N LYS A 87 19.04 19.63 0.30
CA LYS A 87 17.58 19.82 0.30
C LYS A 87 16.93 18.94 1.35
N LYS A 88 15.94 19.50 2.06
CA LYS A 88 15.07 18.72 2.95
C LYS A 88 14.09 17.91 2.12
N VAL A 89 14.46 16.67 1.80
CA VAL A 89 13.71 15.79 0.91
C VAL A 89 13.23 14.53 1.64
N MET A 90 12.04 14.06 1.29
CA MET A 90 11.44 12.84 1.84
C MET A 90 10.81 11.98 0.75
N LEU A 91 10.78 10.67 0.95
CA LEU A 91 10.08 9.72 0.07
C LEU A 91 8.69 9.36 0.61
N SER A 92 7.75 9.08 -0.30
CA SER A 92 6.51 8.36 0.00
C SER A 92 6.33 7.23 -1.00
N LEU A 93 6.56 5.99 -0.56
CA LEU A 93 6.53 4.79 -1.40
C LEU A 93 5.52 3.76 -0.86
N ARG A 94 5.24 2.74 -1.68
CA ARG A 94 4.32 1.65 -1.34
C ARG A 94 5.05 0.54 -0.61
N GLU A 95 4.33 -0.13 0.28
CA GLU A 95 4.77 -1.42 0.82
C GLU A 95 4.63 -2.50 -0.27
N PRO A 96 5.63 -3.37 -0.48
CA PRO A 96 5.49 -4.53 -1.34
C PRO A 96 4.60 -5.60 -0.70
N SER A 97 3.90 -6.36 -1.54
CA SER A 97 3.27 -7.62 -1.11
C SER A 97 4.36 -8.64 -0.79
N LEU A 98 4.14 -9.42 0.27
CA LEU A 98 5.03 -10.46 0.77
C LEU A 98 5.04 -11.68 -0.16
N GLY A 99 3.90 -12.04 -0.75
CA GLY A 99 3.78 -13.21 -1.63
C GLY A 99 4.79 -13.23 -2.80
N PRO A 100 4.91 -12.15 -3.59
CA PRO A 100 5.89 -12.01 -4.66
C PRO A 100 7.35 -12.10 -4.24
N THR A 101 7.71 -11.77 -3.00
CA THR A 101 9.07 -11.86 -2.47
C THR A 101 9.64 -13.27 -2.58
N PHE A 102 8.78 -14.29 -2.44
CA PHE A 102 9.16 -15.71 -2.58
C PHE A 102 9.02 -16.24 -4.01
N GLY A 103 8.79 -15.35 -4.99
CA GLY A 103 8.65 -15.67 -6.40
C GLY A 103 9.81 -15.14 -7.24
N ILE A 104 9.49 -14.61 -8.44
CA ILE A 104 10.47 -14.16 -9.43
C ILE A 104 10.76 -12.65 -9.31
N LYS A 105 9.88 -11.87 -8.66
CA LYS A 105 10.04 -10.42 -8.56
C LYS A 105 11.04 -10.08 -7.43
N GLY A 106 12.14 -9.43 -7.80
CA GLY A 106 13.05 -8.79 -6.85
C GLY A 106 12.36 -7.67 -6.06
N GLY A 107 12.96 -7.28 -4.93
CA GLY A 107 12.39 -6.40 -3.92
C GLY A 107 11.94 -5.03 -4.44
N ALA A 108 10.87 -4.48 -3.86
CA ALA A 108 10.35 -3.16 -4.23
C ALA A 108 11.04 -2.02 -3.45
N THR A 109 12.19 -2.33 -2.83
CA THR A 109 12.93 -1.48 -1.91
C THR A 109 14.09 -0.74 -2.57
N GLY A 110 14.16 -0.75 -3.92
CA GLY A 110 15.22 -0.10 -4.70
C GLY A 110 16.22 -1.10 -5.27
N GLY A 111 17.47 -0.68 -5.41
CA GLY A 111 18.55 -1.53 -5.92
C GLY A 111 19.89 -0.80 -5.96
N GLY A 112 20.99 -1.56 -5.96
CA GLY A 112 22.34 -1.01 -5.87
C GLY A 112 22.53 -0.19 -4.59
N TYR A 113 23.06 1.02 -4.71
CA TYR A 113 23.24 1.93 -3.56
C TYR A 113 22.01 2.82 -3.30
N SER A 114 20.97 2.69 -4.10
CA SER A 114 19.70 3.42 -3.96
C SER A 114 18.63 2.49 -3.45
N GLN A 115 18.71 2.19 -2.15
CA GLN A 115 17.77 1.32 -1.44
C GLN A 115 17.15 2.00 -0.22
N ILE A 116 15.99 1.48 0.19
CA ILE A 116 15.38 1.74 1.50
C ILE A 116 15.82 0.68 2.49
N TYR A 117 16.13 1.10 3.70
CA TYR A 117 16.53 0.24 4.81
C TYR A 117 15.46 0.21 5.91
N PRO A 118 15.21 -0.95 6.56
CA PRO A 118 15.76 -2.29 6.25
C PRO A 118 14.93 -3.04 5.20
N MET A 119 15.56 -3.45 4.09
CA MET A 119 14.85 -4.06 2.96
C MET A 119 14.10 -5.35 3.34
N TRP A 120 14.71 -6.21 4.16
CA TRP A 120 14.15 -7.52 4.52
C TRP A 120 12.90 -7.40 5.39
N ASP A 121 12.81 -6.35 6.23
CA ASP A 121 11.59 -6.15 6.99
C ASP A 121 10.48 -5.66 6.06
N ILE A 122 10.80 -4.72 5.16
CA ILE A 122 9.84 -4.13 4.20
C ILE A 122 9.30 -5.18 3.23
N ASP A 123 10.15 -6.07 2.72
CA ASP A 123 9.76 -7.13 1.78
C ASP A 123 9.05 -8.33 2.46
N LEU A 124 8.97 -8.35 3.80
CA LEU A 124 8.33 -9.40 4.60
C LEU A 124 7.13 -8.84 5.40
N HIS A 125 7.18 -8.93 6.74
CA HIS A 125 6.03 -8.58 7.60
C HIS A 125 5.94 -7.09 7.91
N PHE A 126 7.02 -6.35 7.69
CA PHE A 126 7.19 -4.93 7.95
C PHE A 126 6.62 -4.50 9.30
N THR A 127 5.53 -3.73 9.29
CA THR A 127 4.78 -3.30 10.48
C THR A 127 3.40 -3.94 10.60
N GLY A 128 3.10 -4.93 9.76
CA GLY A 128 1.87 -5.71 9.83
C GLY A 128 0.66 -5.12 9.11
N ASP A 129 0.84 -4.09 8.27
CA ASP A 129 -0.27 -3.38 7.63
C ASP A 129 -1.05 -4.29 6.68
N ILE A 130 -0.33 -5.06 5.85
CA ILE A 130 -0.95 -6.03 4.95
C ILE A 130 -1.66 -7.15 5.74
N HIS A 131 -1.11 -7.58 6.88
CA HIS A 131 -1.77 -8.55 7.76
C HIS A 131 -3.08 -7.99 8.34
N ALA A 132 -3.08 -6.73 8.77
CA ALA A 132 -4.27 -6.04 9.27
C ALA A 132 -5.34 -5.93 8.17
N VAL A 133 -4.95 -5.58 6.95
CA VAL A 133 -5.85 -5.54 5.78
C VAL A 133 -6.43 -6.92 5.48
N GLY A 134 -5.59 -7.97 5.45
CA GLY A 134 -6.04 -9.34 5.23
C GLY A 134 -7.02 -9.81 6.31
N THR A 135 -6.74 -9.48 7.57
CA THR A 135 -7.61 -9.83 8.71
C THR A 135 -8.94 -9.09 8.64
N ALA A 136 -8.95 -7.79 8.34
CA ALA A 136 -10.17 -7.02 8.15
C ALA A 136 -11.00 -7.51 6.96
N HIS A 137 -10.35 -7.88 5.84
CA HIS A 137 -11.01 -8.44 4.67
C HIS A 137 -11.68 -9.78 4.98
N ASN A 138 -10.96 -10.67 5.67
CA ASN A 138 -11.46 -12.00 6.01
C ASN A 138 -12.52 -11.94 7.12
N LEU A 139 -12.48 -10.96 8.02
CA LEU A 139 -13.58 -10.67 8.94
C LEU A 139 -14.86 -10.35 8.17
N LEU A 140 -14.80 -9.46 7.17
CA LEU A 140 -15.98 -9.14 6.36
C LEU A 140 -16.51 -10.37 5.59
N SER A 141 -15.62 -11.16 5.00
CA SER A 141 -15.99 -12.43 4.36
C SER A 141 -16.70 -13.37 5.34
N ALA A 142 -16.16 -13.55 6.55
CA ALA A 142 -16.77 -14.39 7.58
C ALA A 142 -18.14 -13.85 8.06
N LEU A 143 -18.31 -12.52 8.13
CA LEU A 143 -19.59 -11.91 8.48
C LEU A 143 -20.66 -12.15 7.40
N VAL A 144 -20.30 -12.03 6.12
CA VAL A 144 -21.19 -12.36 4.99
C VAL A 144 -21.67 -13.82 5.12
N GLU A 145 -20.73 -14.76 5.24
CA GLU A 145 -21.03 -16.19 5.28
C GLU A 145 -21.84 -16.58 6.52
N ASN A 146 -21.50 -16.03 7.69
CA ASN A 146 -22.25 -16.23 8.92
C ASN A 146 -23.68 -15.69 8.82
N HIS A 147 -23.87 -14.54 8.14
CA HIS A 147 -25.18 -13.97 7.90
C HIS A 147 -26.05 -14.87 7.01
N VAL A 148 -25.46 -15.39 5.93
CA VAL A 148 -26.10 -16.34 5.00
C VAL A 148 -26.44 -17.67 5.69
N SER A 149 -25.49 -18.23 6.47
CA SER A 149 -25.65 -19.53 7.13
C SER A 149 -26.79 -19.56 8.15
N LYS A 150 -26.98 -18.44 8.87
CA LYS A 150 -28.04 -18.27 9.87
C LYS A 150 -29.42 -18.12 9.22
N LYS A 151 -30.03 -16.95 9.34
CA LYS A 151 -31.39 -16.67 8.84
C LYS A 151 -31.40 -15.87 7.54
N ASN A 152 -30.25 -15.37 7.11
CA ASN A 152 -30.08 -14.52 5.94
C ASN A 152 -31.17 -13.43 5.79
N PRO A 153 -31.45 -12.59 6.81
CA PRO A 153 -32.54 -11.63 6.75
C PRO A 153 -32.34 -10.53 5.69
N LEU A 154 -31.12 -10.36 5.17
CA LEU A 154 -30.85 -9.44 4.05
C LEU A 154 -31.17 -10.07 2.69
N GLY A 155 -31.47 -11.37 2.64
CA GLY A 155 -31.79 -12.09 1.42
C GLY A 155 -30.61 -12.16 0.43
N ILE A 156 -29.38 -12.24 0.94
CA ILE A 156 -28.17 -12.37 0.11
C ILE A 156 -28.25 -13.66 -0.71
N ASP A 157 -28.07 -13.56 -2.01
CA ASP A 157 -27.97 -14.71 -2.91
C ASP A 157 -26.53 -15.26 -2.84
N PRO A 158 -26.30 -16.50 -2.35
CA PRO A 158 -24.96 -17.07 -2.23
C PRO A 158 -24.20 -17.16 -3.55
N THR A 159 -24.90 -17.19 -4.70
CA THR A 159 -24.29 -17.21 -6.03
C THR A 159 -23.85 -15.83 -6.51
N LYS A 160 -24.26 -14.76 -5.81
CA LYS A 160 -23.95 -13.36 -6.12
C LYS A 160 -23.13 -12.67 -5.03
N ILE A 161 -22.44 -13.45 -4.21
CA ILE A 161 -21.42 -12.92 -3.29
C ILE A 161 -20.20 -12.54 -4.14
N THR A 162 -19.85 -11.26 -4.13
CA THR A 162 -18.67 -10.73 -4.82
C THR A 162 -17.46 -10.62 -3.88
N TRP A 163 -17.70 -10.60 -2.57
CA TRP A 163 -16.65 -10.50 -1.56
C TRP A 163 -15.95 -11.84 -1.32
N ARG A 164 -14.73 -11.94 -1.84
CA ARG A 164 -13.86 -13.12 -1.75
C ARG A 164 -13.12 -13.16 -0.40
N LYS A 165 -12.07 -13.97 -0.32
CA LYS A 165 -11.14 -14.03 0.82
C LYS A 165 -9.79 -13.44 0.40
N ALA A 166 -8.95 -13.08 1.37
CA ALA A 166 -7.63 -12.51 1.12
C ALA A 166 -6.51 -13.31 1.79
N MET A 167 -5.42 -13.52 1.07
CA MET A 167 -4.19 -14.10 1.62
C MET A 167 -2.99 -13.53 0.86
N ASP A 168 -1.96 -13.06 1.57
CA ASP A 168 -0.80 -12.45 0.92
C ASP A 168 0.24 -13.49 0.49
N MET A 169 -0.22 -14.50 -0.26
CA MET A 169 0.58 -15.61 -0.77
C MET A 169 0.24 -15.88 -2.24
N ASN A 170 1.24 -16.32 -2.99
CA ASN A 170 1.03 -16.77 -4.37
C ASN A 170 0.47 -18.20 -4.41
N ALA A 171 -0.83 -18.37 -4.13
CA ALA A 171 -1.52 -19.66 -4.13
C ALA A 171 -2.54 -19.75 -5.27
N ARG A 172 -2.14 -20.30 -6.42
CA ARG A 172 -3.01 -20.35 -7.61
C ARG A 172 -4.21 -21.29 -7.45
N GLU A 173 -4.05 -22.31 -6.61
CA GLU A 173 -5.03 -23.36 -6.30
C GLU A 173 -6.25 -22.79 -5.57
N LEU A 174 -6.09 -21.65 -4.88
CA LEU A 174 -7.16 -20.98 -4.12
C LEU A 174 -7.98 -19.98 -4.95
N ARG A 175 -7.70 -19.82 -6.26
CA ARG A 175 -8.41 -18.86 -7.11
C ARG A 175 -9.89 -19.18 -7.26
N LYS A 176 -10.26 -20.46 -7.32
CA LYS A 176 -11.65 -20.93 -7.41
C LYS A 176 -11.82 -22.11 -6.47
N ILE A 177 -12.69 -21.96 -5.48
CA ILE A 177 -12.97 -22.99 -4.48
C ILE A 177 -14.48 -23.07 -4.25
N VAL A 178 -14.92 -24.18 -3.65
CA VAL A 178 -16.25 -24.28 -3.03
C VAL A 178 -16.06 -24.22 -1.52
N VAL A 179 -16.74 -23.30 -0.86
CA VAL A 179 -16.77 -23.19 0.60
C VAL A 179 -18.10 -23.72 1.13
N GLY A 180 -18.29 -23.75 2.45
CA GLY A 180 -19.58 -24.09 3.04
C GLY A 180 -19.93 -25.58 3.11
N LEU A 181 -18.96 -26.47 2.83
CA LEU A 181 -19.16 -27.92 2.81
C LEU A 181 -19.16 -28.53 4.22
N GLY A 182 -19.78 -29.70 4.39
CA GLY A 182 -19.89 -30.39 5.69
C GLY A 182 -21.25 -30.24 6.38
N GLY A 183 -22.28 -29.79 5.64
CA GLY A 183 -23.63 -29.61 6.14
C GLY A 183 -23.85 -28.25 6.83
N ARG A 184 -25.12 -27.83 6.99
CA ARG A 184 -25.45 -26.47 7.42
C ARG A 184 -24.94 -26.09 8.81
N SER A 185 -24.87 -27.05 9.73
CA SER A 185 -24.44 -26.80 11.12
C SER A 185 -22.93 -26.64 11.28
N GLN A 186 -22.12 -27.33 10.46
CA GLN A 186 -20.65 -27.32 10.55
C GLN A 186 -20.02 -26.44 9.47
N GLY A 187 -20.48 -26.59 8.22
CA GLY A 187 -19.93 -25.93 7.05
C GLY A 187 -20.63 -24.63 6.68
N GLY A 188 -21.95 -24.55 6.84
CA GLY A 188 -22.77 -23.43 6.37
C GLY A 188 -23.44 -23.70 5.03
N VAL A 189 -23.50 -22.70 4.16
CA VAL A 189 -24.19 -22.79 2.85
C VAL A 189 -23.14 -22.92 1.73
N PRO A 190 -23.14 -24.05 0.99
CA PRO A 190 -22.22 -24.24 -0.12
C PRO A 190 -22.37 -23.17 -1.21
N HIS A 191 -21.26 -22.57 -1.63
CA HIS A 191 -21.20 -21.64 -2.76
C HIS A 191 -19.78 -21.53 -3.32
N GLU A 192 -19.66 -21.00 -4.55
CA GLU A 192 -18.36 -20.71 -5.17
C GLU A 192 -17.71 -19.48 -4.53
N SER A 193 -16.40 -19.54 -4.32
CA SER A 193 -15.61 -18.46 -3.75
C SER A 193 -14.16 -18.54 -4.24
N GLY A 194 -13.25 -17.82 -3.58
CA GLY A 194 -11.82 -17.93 -3.79
C GLY A 194 -11.03 -16.91 -2.97
N PHE A 195 -9.72 -16.96 -3.14
CA PHE A 195 -8.79 -16.02 -2.53
C PHE A 195 -8.20 -15.08 -3.58
N ASP A 196 -8.06 -13.83 -3.18
CA ASP A 196 -7.25 -12.83 -3.85
C ASP A 196 -5.99 -12.55 -3.01
N ILE A 197 -4.94 -12.08 -3.67
CA ILE A 197 -3.77 -11.61 -2.94
C ILE A 197 -4.15 -10.36 -2.13
N THR A 198 -3.70 -10.22 -0.88
CA THR A 198 -4.24 -9.21 0.04
C THR A 198 -4.17 -7.78 -0.50
N VAL A 199 -3.10 -7.44 -1.22
CA VAL A 199 -2.92 -6.12 -1.86
C VAL A 199 -3.92 -5.81 -2.98
N ALA A 200 -4.66 -6.81 -3.47
CA ALA A 200 -5.77 -6.66 -4.40
C ALA A 200 -7.11 -6.33 -3.72
N SER A 201 -7.17 -6.42 -2.38
CA SER A 201 -8.37 -6.10 -1.60
C SER A 201 -8.81 -4.64 -1.78
N GLU A 202 -10.12 -4.40 -1.90
CA GLU A 202 -10.69 -3.05 -1.88
C GLU A 202 -10.33 -2.30 -0.58
N ILE A 203 -10.16 -3.02 0.54
CA ILE A 203 -9.70 -2.43 1.81
C ILE A 203 -8.31 -1.81 1.67
N MET A 204 -7.41 -2.41 0.88
CA MET A 204 -6.08 -1.82 0.62
C MET A 204 -6.19 -0.50 -0.14
N ALA A 205 -7.06 -0.44 -1.16
CA ALA A 205 -7.33 0.78 -1.90
C ALA A 205 -7.99 1.85 -1.01
N ILE A 206 -8.94 1.45 -0.16
CA ILE A 206 -9.59 2.33 0.82
C ILE A 206 -8.56 2.87 1.82
N LEU A 207 -7.70 2.03 2.38
CA LEU A 207 -6.63 2.45 3.30
C LEU A 207 -5.69 3.46 2.63
N ALA A 208 -5.31 3.22 1.38
CA ALA A 208 -4.46 4.13 0.63
C ALA A 208 -5.15 5.47 0.30
N LEU A 209 -6.48 5.50 0.13
CA LEU A 209 -7.26 6.70 -0.21
C LEU A 209 -7.93 7.41 0.98
N SER A 210 -7.79 6.90 2.19
CA SER A 210 -8.45 7.46 3.37
C SER A 210 -7.66 8.63 3.95
N LYS A 211 -8.37 9.69 4.35
CA LYS A 211 -7.77 10.90 4.97
C LYS A 211 -7.51 10.75 6.46
N ASP A 212 -8.36 9.96 7.13
CA ASP A 212 -8.33 9.66 8.55
C ASP A 212 -9.22 8.44 8.84
N MET A 213 -9.37 8.08 10.12
CA MET A 213 -10.17 6.95 10.56
C MET A 213 -11.68 7.13 10.27
N ALA A 214 -12.19 8.36 10.24
CA ALA A 214 -13.60 8.62 9.95
C ALA A 214 -13.90 8.42 8.46
N ASP A 215 -13.02 8.91 7.58
CA ASP A 215 -13.08 8.67 6.13
C ASP A 215 -12.90 7.16 5.82
N LEU A 216 -11.95 6.49 6.48
CA LEU A 216 -11.78 5.03 6.39
C LEU A 216 -13.09 4.32 6.72
N ARG A 217 -13.69 4.64 7.87
CA ARG A 217 -14.97 4.05 8.31
C ARG A 217 -16.09 4.26 7.27
N GLN A 218 -16.21 5.48 6.74
CA GLN A 218 -17.24 5.81 5.75
C GLN A 218 -17.02 5.08 4.42
N ARG A 219 -15.78 4.86 4.01
CA ARG A 219 -15.47 4.12 2.78
C ARG A 219 -15.74 2.64 2.96
N LEU A 220 -15.32 2.06 4.08
CA LEU A 220 -15.60 0.66 4.41
C LEU A 220 -17.11 0.37 4.44
N SER A 221 -17.93 1.29 4.96
CA SER A 221 -19.39 1.11 5.03
C SER A 221 -20.08 1.07 3.67
N LYS A 222 -19.45 1.63 2.61
CA LYS A 222 -19.99 1.68 1.25
C LYS A 222 -19.62 0.47 0.38
N MET A 223 -18.69 -0.38 0.82
CA MET A 223 -18.27 -1.56 0.05
C MET A 223 -19.46 -2.49 -0.19
N VAL A 224 -19.61 -2.96 -1.43
CA VAL A 224 -20.65 -3.91 -1.82
C VAL A 224 -20.10 -5.32 -1.72
N VAL A 225 -20.74 -6.17 -0.91
CA VAL A 225 -20.29 -7.54 -0.66
C VAL A 225 -20.98 -8.60 -1.53
N GLY A 226 -22.09 -8.22 -2.14
CA GLY A 226 -22.88 -9.08 -3.01
C GLY A 226 -24.26 -8.50 -3.26
N TYR A 227 -25.16 -9.33 -3.75
CA TYR A 227 -26.51 -8.91 -4.13
C TYR A 227 -27.57 -9.83 -3.53
N THR A 228 -28.77 -9.29 -3.33
CA THR A 228 -29.94 -10.09 -2.96
C THR A 228 -30.48 -10.92 -4.13
N TYR A 229 -31.41 -11.82 -3.86
CA TYR A 229 -32.15 -12.55 -4.92
C TYR A 229 -32.82 -11.58 -5.92
N ASP A 230 -33.29 -10.42 -5.45
CA ASP A 230 -33.91 -9.36 -6.26
C ASP A 230 -32.88 -8.37 -6.88
N ASN A 231 -31.58 -8.71 -6.90
CA ASN A 231 -30.48 -7.89 -7.41
C ASN A 231 -30.28 -6.54 -6.70
N LYS A 232 -30.67 -6.42 -5.42
CA LYS A 232 -30.35 -5.21 -4.63
C LYS A 232 -28.94 -5.36 -4.06
N PRO A 233 -28.07 -4.33 -4.14
CA PRO A 233 -26.73 -4.41 -3.57
C PRO A 233 -26.81 -4.51 -2.05
N VAL A 234 -25.95 -5.35 -1.48
CA VAL A 234 -25.77 -5.47 -0.03
C VAL A 234 -24.41 -4.89 0.35
N THR A 235 -24.41 -3.93 1.28
CA THR A 235 -23.19 -3.24 1.72
C THR A 235 -22.61 -3.85 3.00
N ALA A 236 -21.33 -3.61 3.24
CA ALA A 236 -20.65 -4.04 4.45
C ALA A 236 -21.25 -3.42 5.73
N ASP A 237 -21.86 -2.23 5.64
CA ASP A 237 -22.54 -1.59 6.78
C ASP A 237 -23.75 -2.39 7.28
N GLN A 238 -24.51 -2.98 6.35
CA GLN A 238 -25.69 -3.78 6.68
C GLN A 238 -25.35 -5.05 7.48
N LEU A 239 -24.09 -5.50 7.42
CA LEU A 239 -23.56 -6.63 8.20
C LEU A 239 -23.05 -6.23 9.60
N LYS A 240 -23.09 -4.94 9.94
CA LYS A 240 -22.73 -4.39 11.27
C LYS A 240 -21.30 -4.71 11.73
N GLY A 241 -20.38 -4.93 10.79
CA GLY A 241 -18.97 -5.28 11.05
C GLY A 241 -17.97 -4.12 11.04
N ILE A 242 -18.40 -2.94 10.57
CA ILE A 242 -17.48 -1.83 10.25
C ILE A 242 -16.63 -1.39 11.44
N GLY A 243 -17.21 -1.33 12.65
CA GLY A 243 -16.46 -0.96 13.84
C GLY A 243 -15.30 -1.92 14.15
N ALA A 244 -15.53 -3.23 14.01
CA ALA A 244 -14.50 -4.23 14.22
C ALA A 244 -13.42 -4.17 13.14
N MET A 245 -13.80 -3.90 11.88
CA MET A 245 -12.83 -3.69 10.80
C MET A 245 -11.96 -2.46 11.03
N CYS A 246 -12.54 -1.34 11.48
CA CYS A 246 -11.75 -0.15 11.85
C CYS A 246 -10.77 -0.44 12.98
N LEU A 247 -11.17 -1.24 13.98
CA LEU A 247 -10.29 -1.62 15.09
C LEU A 247 -9.10 -2.46 14.62
N LEU A 248 -9.32 -3.38 13.68
CA LEU A 248 -8.25 -4.18 13.06
C LEU A 248 -7.26 -3.31 12.26
N LEU A 249 -7.73 -2.19 11.70
CA LEU A 249 -6.94 -1.27 10.89
C LEU A 249 -6.40 -0.07 11.69
N LYS A 250 -6.59 -0.05 13.01
CA LYS A 250 -6.36 1.15 13.84
C LYS A 250 -4.91 1.65 13.77
N ASP A 251 -3.96 0.72 13.72
CA ASP A 251 -2.52 1.03 13.67
C ASP A 251 -2.02 1.04 12.22
N ALA A 252 -2.64 0.23 11.36
CA ALA A 252 -2.28 0.10 9.94
C ALA A 252 -2.58 1.36 9.11
N ILE A 253 -3.41 2.29 9.61
CA ILE A 253 -3.68 3.56 8.91
C ILE A 253 -2.53 4.57 9.03
N ALA A 254 -1.67 4.41 10.05
CA ALA A 254 -0.56 5.31 10.29
C ALA A 254 0.62 4.96 9.37
N PRO A 255 1.30 5.91 8.71
CA PRO A 255 2.45 5.62 7.87
C PRO A 255 3.65 5.14 8.68
N THR A 256 4.49 4.30 8.07
CA THR A 256 5.73 3.81 8.69
C THR A 256 6.92 4.61 8.18
N LEU A 257 7.63 5.27 9.09
CA LEU A 257 8.90 5.96 8.85
C LEU A 257 10.06 4.96 8.82
N VAL A 258 10.87 5.07 7.78
CA VAL A 258 12.13 4.37 7.55
C VAL A 258 13.15 5.34 6.91
N GLN A 259 14.23 4.83 6.35
CA GLN A 259 15.27 5.66 5.74
C GLN A 259 15.86 5.05 4.47
N THR A 260 16.46 5.88 3.62
CA THR A 260 17.39 5.43 2.58
C THR A 260 18.71 4.96 3.20
N LEU A 261 19.59 4.31 2.42
CA LEU A 261 20.95 3.96 2.88
C LEU A 261 21.80 5.17 3.31
N GLU A 262 21.46 6.38 2.86
CA GLU A 262 22.15 7.63 3.21
C GLU A 262 21.42 8.45 4.28
N GLY A 263 20.36 7.89 4.88
CA GLY A 263 19.66 8.50 6.00
C GLY A 263 18.68 9.63 5.64
N GLN A 264 18.17 9.68 4.40
CA GLN A 264 17.01 10.51 4.09
C GLN A 264 15.72 9.82 4.56
N PRO A 265 14.75 10.56 5.12
CA PRO A 265 13.50 10.00 5.63
C PRO A 265 12.62 9.46 4.50
N ALA A 266 11.91 8.37 4.78
CA ALA A 266 10.95 7.79 3.85
C ALA A 266 9.72 7.26 4.59
N PHE A 267 8.53 7.55 4.06
CA PHE A 267 7.32 6.84 4.44
C PHE A 267 7.09 5.67 3.46
N ILE A 268 6.89 4.48 4.02
CA ILE A 268 6.38 3.31 3.29
C ILE A 268 4.99 3.04 3.82
N HIS A 269 3.98 3.17 2.96
CA HIS A 269 2.60 2.99 3.41
C HIS A 269 1.61 2.83 2.25
N GLY A 270 0.68 1.88 2.40
CA GLY A 270 -0.29 1.51 1.38
C GLY A 270 0.33 0.68 0.26
N ALA A 271 -0.41 -0.31 -0.22
CA ALA A 271 0.07 -1.26 -1.22
C ALA A 271 -0.97 -1.62 -2.30
N PRO A 272 -1.85 -0.72 -2.78
CA PRO A 272 -2.88 -1.12 -3.73
C PRO A 272 -2.26 -1.52 -5.07
N PHE A 273 -2.91 -2.48 -5.73
CA PHE A 273 -2.61 -2.83 -7.11
C PHE A 273 -2.84 -1.66 -8.07
N ALA A 274 -2.07 -1.64 -9.17
CA ALA A 274 -2.11 -0.56 -10.16
C ALA A 274 -2.97 -0.91 -11.39
N ASN A 275 -3.51 -2.12 -11.48
CA ASN A 275 -4.44 -2.54 -12.54
C ASN A 275 -5.90 -2.38 -12.10
N ILE A 276 -6.32 -3.03 -11.02
CA ILE A 276 -7.68 -2.99 -10.47
C ILE A 276 -7.92 -1.86 -9.47
N ALA A 277 -6.84 -1.21 -9.02
CA ALA A 277 -6.87 -0.02 -8.16
C ALA A 277 -5.88 1.02 -8.70
N HIS A 278 -5.56 2.04 -7.90
CA HIS A 278 -4.81 3.22 -8.32
C HIS A 278 -3.28 3.06 -8.29
N GLY A 279 -2.73 2.11 -7.53
CA GLY A 279 -1.30 1.82 -7.59
C GLY A 279 -0.35 2.82 -6.93
N ASN A 280 -0.82 3.64 -5.98
CA ASN A 280 -0.01 4.68 -5.32
C ASN A 280 0.11 4.43 -3.82
N SER A 281 1.11 5.03 -3.16
CA SER A 281 1.20 5.03 -1.68
C SER A 281 -0.01 5.77 -1.08
N SER A 282 -0.17 5.69 0.25
CA SER A 282 -1.32 6.32 0.87
C SER A 282 -1.28 7.85 0.77
N ILE A 283 -2.47 8.44 0.70
CA ILE A 283 -2.63 9.90 0.70
C ILE A 283 -2.19 10.52 2.02
N ILE A 284 -2.32 9.80 3.15
CA ILE A 284 -1.83 10.25 4.46
C ILE A 284 -0.30 10.39 4.42
N ALA A 285 0.40 9.37 3.92
CA ALA A 285 1.86 9.39 3.82
C ALA A 285 2.34 10.55 2.94
N THR A 286 1.75 10.69 1.74
CA THR A 286 2.14 11.75 0.80
C THR A 286 1.82 13.15 1.35
N LYS A 287 0.61 13.35 1.90
CA LYS A 287 0.20 14.63 2.50
C LYS A 287 1.15 15.05 3.62
N TYR A 288 1.42 14.17 4.57
CA TYR A 288 2.23 14.56 5.73
C TYR A 288 3.71 14.63 5.42
N ALA A 289 4.24 13.86 4.46
CA ALA A 289 5.58 14.11 3.94
C ALA A 289 5.70 15.54 3.37
N LEU A 290 4.67 16.05 2.67
CA LEU A 290 4.67 17.42 2.11
C LEU A 290 4.65 18.49 3.20
N LYS A 291 4.03 18.19 4.34
CA LYS A 291 4.04 19.09 5.50
C LYS A 291 5.37 19.06 6.28
N MET A 292 6.18 18.01 6.09
CA MET A 292 7.41 17.76 6.85
C MET A 292 8.69 18.09 6.08
N ALA A 293 8.66 18.10 4.75
CA ALA A 293 9.83 18.30 3.89
C ALA A 293 9.60 19.39 2.82
N ASP A 294 10.69 19.98 2.32
CA ASP A 294 10.63 20.95 1.23
C ASP A 294 10.35 20.29 -0.12
N TYR A 295 10.74 19.01 -0.27
CA TYR A 295 10.53 18.21 -1.46
C TYR A 295 10.06 16.81 -1.08
N VAL A 296 9.05 16.31 -1.78
CA VAL A 296 8.53 14.95 -1.61
C VAL A 296 8.57 14.23 -2.93
N ILE A 297 9.20 13.07 -2.93
CA ILE A 297 9.25 12.19 -4.08
C ILE A 297 8.31 11.02 -3.82
N THR A 298 7.35 10.81 -4.73
CA THR A 298 6.46 9.64 -4.73
C THR A 298 6.40 9.01 -6.11
N GLU A 299 5.80 7.85 -6.23
CA GLU A 299 5.70 7.11 -7.48
C GLU A 299 4.39 6.32 -7.60
N GLY A 300 3.97 6.08 -8.86
CA GLY A 300 2.85 5.20 -9.18
C GLY A 300 3.29 3.85 -9.73
N GLY A 301 2.49 2.81 -9.52
CA GLY A 301 2.72 1.46 -10.07
C GLY A 301 2.60 1.42 -11.60
N PHE A 302 3.22 0.42 -12.26
CA PHE A 302 3.30 0.36 -13.72
C PHE A 302 3.88 1.65 -14.35
N ALA A 303 3.38 2.04 -15.52
CA ALA A 303 3.87 3.17 -16.30
C ALA A 303 2.89 4.35 -16.25
N MET A 304 3.22 5.41 -16.99
CA MET A 304 2.43 6.65 -17.03
C MET A 304 0.98 6.42 -17.48
N ASP A 305 0.75 5.45 -18.37
CA ASP A 305 -0.56 5.05 -18.90
C ASP A 305 -1.50 4.37 -17.88
N LEU A 306 -0.97 3.92 -16.73
CA LEU A 306 -1.74 3.28 -15.67
C LEU A 306 -1.56 3.98 -14.33
N GLY A 307 -0.48 3.73 -13.59
CA GLY A 307 -0.32 4.34 -12.27
C GLY A 307 -0.10 5.84 -12.33
N GLY A 308 0.49 6.34 -13.41
CA GLY A 308 0.58 7.77 -13.67
C GLY A 308 -0.80 8.41 -13.82
N GLU A 309 -1.55 8.01 -14.85
CA GLU A 309 -2.93 8.46 -15.08
C GLU A 309 -3.77 8.36 -13.80
N LYS A 310 -3.79 7.21 -13.12
CA LYS A 310 -4.57 7.03 -11.89
C LYS A 310 -4.08 7.90 -10.73
N PHE A 311 -2.81 8.25 -10.67
CA PHE A 311 -2.34 9.24 -9.70
C PHE A 311 -2.96 10.61 -9.99
N PHE A 312 -2.93 11.09 -11.22
CA PHE A 312 -3.50 12.39 -11.59
C PHE A 312 -5.04 12.41 -11.52
N ASP A 313 -5.69 11.37 -12.02
CA ASP A 313 -7.14 11.34 -12.21
C ASP A 313 -7.93 10.80 -11.01
N ILE A 314 -7.29 10.03 -10.11
CA ILE A 314 -7.92 9.54 -8.88
C ILE A 314 -7.31 10.23 -7.67
N VAL A 315 -6.00 10.07 -7.45
CA VAL A 315 -5.35 10.54 -6.22
C VAL A 315 -5.36 12.07 -6.13
N CYS A 316 -4.81 12.77 -7.12
CA CYS A 316 -4.79 14.24 -7.17
C CYS A 316 -6.21 14.81 -7.19
N ARG A 317 -7.15 14.19 -7.92
CA ARG A 317 -8.56 14.63 -7.96
C ARG A 317 -9.24 14.59 -6.58
N ILE A 318 -9.01 13.53 -5.79
CA ILE A 318 -9.64 13.36 -4.47
C ILE A 318 -8.96 14.21 -3.38
N THR A 319 -7.66 14.45 -3.53
CA THR A 319 -6.83 15.10 -2.49
C THR A 319 -6.58 16.58 -2.76
N GLY A 320 -6.67 17.03 -4.01
CA GLY A 320 -6.22 18.34 -4.45
C GLY A 320 -4.70 18.46 -4.59
N LEU A 321 -3.93 17.36 -4.46
CA LEU A 321 -2.48 17.36 -4.68
C LEU A 321 -2.14 17.81 -6.09
N LYS A 322 -1.10 18.63 -6.22
CA LYS A 322 -0.62 19.18 -7.49
C LYS A 322 0.88 18.91 -7.63
N PRO A 323 1.29 17.88 -8.38
CA PRO A 323 2.69 17.65 -8.68
C PRO A 323 3.31 18.88 -9.35
N ASP A 324 4.43 19.34 -8.82
CA ASP A 324 5.22 20.43 -9.40
C ASP A 324 6.09 19.92 -10.56
N VAL A 325 6.53 18.66 -10.47
CA VAL A 325 7.40 18.00 -11.45
C VAL A 325 7.00 16.54 -11.63
N ALA A 326 7.06 16.05 -12.87
CA ALA A 326 6.99 14.63 -13.17
C ALA A 326 8.34 14.14 -13.76
N VAL A 327 8.82 12.99 -13.31
CA VAL A 327 10.03 12.32 -13.82
C VAL A 327 9.61 11.06 -14.55
N LEU A 328 9.91 10.98 -15.85
CA LEU A 328 9.64 9.79 -16.67
C LEU A 328 10.90 8.95 -16.82
N VAL A 329 10.94 7.80 -16.15
CA VAL A 329 12.08 6.87 -16.20
C VAL A 329 12.03 6.01 -17.46
N ALA A 330 13.17 5.93 -18.14
CA ALA A 330 13.38 5.09 -19.31
C ALA A 330 14.81 4.52 -19.32
N SER A 331 15.00 3.33 -19.90
CA SER A 331 16.32 2.75 -20.12
C SER A 331 16.52 2.44 -21.61
N ILE A 332 17.77 2.52 -22.09
CA ILE A 332 18.11 2.18 -23.48
C ILE A 332 17.68 0.74 -23.81
N ARG A 333 17.86 -0.20 -22.87
CA ARG A 333 17.46 -1.60 -23.05
C ARG A 333 15.94 -1.74 -23.20
N ALA A 334 15.17 -1.08 -22.34
CA ALA A 334 13.71 -1.10 -22.43
C ALA A 334 13.20 -0.48 -23.74
N LEU A 335 13.79 0.64 -24.18
CA LEU A 335 13.43 1.27 -25.45
C LEU A 335 13.78 0.40 -26.67
N LYS A 336 14.93 -0.30 -26.65
CA LYS A 336 15.28 -1.29 -27.68
C LYS A 336 14.27 -2.44 -27.74
N MET A 337 13.77 -2.91 -26.59
CA MET A 337 12.70 -3.91 -26.54
C MET A 337 11.40 -3.42 -27.16
N HIS A 338 11.00 -2.18 -26.87
CA HIS A 338 9.85 -1.56 -27.56
C HIS A 338 10.07 -1.41 -29.07
N GLY A 339 11.32 -1.28 -29.49
CA GLY A 339 11.73 -1.30 -30.90
C GLY A 339 11.82 -2.69 -31.55
N GLY A 340 11.50 -3.77 -30.84
CA GLY A 340 11.51 -5.15 -31.35
C GLY A 340 12.85 -5.89 -31.21
N MET A 341 13.79 -5.38 -30.41
CA MET A 341 15.02 -6.11 -30.07
C MET A 341 14.81 -6.98 -28.82
N ASP A 342 15.30 -8.22 -28.85
CA ASP A 342 15.32 -9.11 -27.67
C ASP A 342 16.34 -8.68 -26.60
#